data_AF-Z4WVY0-F1
#
_entry.id   AF-Z4WVY0-F1
#
_cell.length_a   1.000
_cell.length_b   1.000
_cell.length_c   1.000
_cell.angle_alpha   90.00
_cell.angle_beta   90.00
_cell.angle_gamma   90.00
#
_symmetry.space_group_name_H-M   'P 1'
#
loop_
_entity.id
_entity.type
_entity.pdbx_description
1 polymer ?
#
loop_
_entity_poly.entity_id
_entity_poly.type
_entity_poly.pdbx_seq_one_letter_code
_entity_poly.pdbx_strand_id
1 'polypeptide(L)'
;MYRQIILSLLLLSVLPLRAQTEVQPPLQTQQVIQRYRRAKNAVYVELGKDLLTRYDASYCYTLQLLPSGKELEAQWSDVEQALDTDRKIASIIKEQIERGRLLGAYYRFSSKDSKIHRYLLYSYDNRGVITLVSIGGTLQTEELIQRILTPKSPTPKRK
;
A
#
# COMPACT_ATOMS: atom_id res chain seq x y z
N MET A 1 8.44 -45.79 -39.35
CA MET A 1 7.68 -45.50 -38.10
C MET A 1 8.46 -44.67 -37.07
N TYR A 2 9.78 -44.85 -36.90
CA TYR A 2 10.57 -44.08 -35.92
C TYR A 2 10.60 -42.55 -36.12
N ARG A 3 10.58 -42.07 -37.38
CA ARG A 3 10.61 -40.63 -37.70
C ARG A 3 9.34 -39.89 -37.23
N GLN A 4 8.19 -40.56 -37.18
CA GLN A 4 6.95 -39.97 -36.67
C GLN A 4 6.93 -39.92 -35.13
N ILE A 5 7.45 -40.96 -34.48
CA ILE A 5 7.55 -41.04 -33.01
C ILE A 5 8.53 -39.98 -32.46
N ILE A 6 9.65 -39.75 -33.15
CA ILE A 6 10.63 -38.71 -32.77
C ILE A 6 10.01 -37.31 -32.90
N LEU A 7 9.21 -37.06 -33.94
CA LEU A 7 8.49 -35.79 -34.12
C LEU A 7 7.40 -35.58 -33.06
N SER A 8 6.73 -36.64 -32.61
CA SER A 8 5.76 -36.58 -31.51
C SER A 8 6.42 -36.34 -30.15
N LEU A 9 7.60 -36.92 -29.88
CA LEU A 9 8.35 -36.65 -28.64
C LEU A 9 8.95 -35.24 -28.60
N LEU A 10 9.33 -34.69 -29.76
CA LEU A 10 9.93 -33.36 -29.86
C LEU A 10 8.88 -32.23 -29.80
N LEU A 11 7.60 -32.53 -30.01
CA LEU A 11 6.50 -31.56 -29.84
C LEU A 11 6.06 -31.40 -28.37
N LEU A 12 6.36 -32.38 -27.51
CA LEU A 12 5.98 -32.34 -26.09
C LEU A 12 6.99 -31.53 -25.23
N SER A 13 8.17 -31.20 -25.76
CA SER A 13 9.21 -30.43 -25.06
C SER A 13 9.06 -28.91 -25.19
N VAL A 14 8.04 -28.42 -25.90
CA VAL A 14 7.77 -26.98 -26.07
C VAL A 14 6.51 -26.55 -25.32
N LEU A 15 6.28 -27.10 -24.13
CA LEU A 15 5.44 -26.43 -23.15
C LEU A 15 6.29 -25.31 -22.53
N PRO A 16 6.06 -24.03 -22.86
CA PRO A 16 6.68 -22.96 -22.09
C PRO A 16 6.18 -23.15 -20.67
N LEU A 17 7.09 -23.51 -19.77
CA LEU A 17 6.90 -23.38 -18.34
C LEU A 17 6.62 -21.89 -18.14
N ARG A 18 5.35 -21.50 -18.12
CA ARG A 18 4.95 -20.16 -17.70
C ARG A 18 5.38 -20.13 -16.24
N ALA A 19 6.57 -19.57 -15.99
CA ALA A 19 6.93 -19.10 -14.67
C ALA A 19 5.81 -18.14 -14.29
N GLN A 20 4.85 -18.63 -13.52
CA GLN A 20 3.89 -17.79 -12.84
C GLN A 20 4.76 -16.99 -11.89
N THR A 21 5.19 -15.80 -12.31
CA THR A 21 5.69 -14.80 -11.38
C THR A 21 4.48 -14.52 -10.51
N GLU A 22 4.37 -15.21 -9.38
CA GLU A 22 3.22 -15.10 -8.50
C GLU A 22 3.29 -13.73 -7.82
N VAL A 23 2.82 -12.70 -8.54
CA VAL A 23 2.65 -11.36 -8.01
C VAL A 23 1.69 -11.47 -6.83
N GLN A 24 2.20 -11.21 -5.62
CA GLN A 24 1.38 -11.22 -4.41
C GLN A 24 0.21 -10.24 -4.61
N PRO A 25 -1.03 -10.62 -4.29
CA PRO A 25 -2.18 -9.75 -4.54
C PRO A 25 -2.03 -8.39 -3.83
N PRO A 26 -2.53 -7.31 -4.45
CA PRO A 26 -2.54 -6.00 -3.82
C PRO A 26 -3.47 -6.02 -2.59
N LEU A 27 -3.07 -5.28 -1.56
CA LEU A 27 -3.92 -5.04 -0.39
C LEU A 27 -5.21 -4.33 -0.83
N GLN A 28 -6.33 -4.54 -0.14
CA GLN A 28 -7.59 -3.88 -0.50
C GLN A 28 -7.44 -2.35 -0.40
N THR A 29 -6.72 -1.87 0.60
CA THR A 29 -6.41 -0.44 0.77
C THR A 29 -5.56 0.12 -0.36
N GLN A 30 -4.67 -0.67 -0.97
CA GLN A 30 -3.95 -0.26 -2.18
C GLN A 30 -4.89 -0.14 -3.39
N GLN A 31 -5.89 -1.00 -3.49
CA GLN A 31 -6.90 -0.89 -4.55
C GLN A 31 -7.74 0.37 -4.37
N VAL A 32 -8.10 0.72 -3.13
CA VAL A 32 -8.77 1.99 -2.79
C VAL A 32 -7.91 3.20 -3.18
N ILE A 33 -6.60 3.17 -2.86
CA ILE A 33 -5.65 4.21 -3.28
C ILE A 33 -5.70 4.40 -4.80
N GLN A 34 -5.60 3.31 -5.56
CA GLN A 34 -5.61 3.39 -7.03
C GLN A 34 -6.96 3.83 -7.60
N ARG A 35 -8.07 3.42 -6.98
CA ARG A 35 -9.43 3.82 -7.39
C ARG A 35 -9.63 5.32 -7.26
N TYR A 36 -9.19 5.91 -6.15
CA TYR A 36 -9.49 7.31 -5.83
C TYR A 36 -8.35 8.29 -6.08
N ARG A 37 -7.18 7.86 -6.57
CA ARG A 37 -6.05 8.76 -6.87
C ARG A 37 -6.34 9.94 -7.81
N ARG A 38 -7.46 9.89 -8.56
CA ARG A 38 -7.92 10.97 -9.46
C ARG A 38 -9.28 11.56 -9.05
N ALA A 39 -9.80 11.21 -7.87
CA ALA A 39 -11.04 11.81 -7.40
C ALA A 39 -10.86 13.33 -7.20
N LYS A 40 -11.93 14.11 -7.38
CA LYS A 40 -11.86 15.58 -7.30
C LYS A 40 -11.41 16.08 -5.93
N ASN A 41 -11.73 15.32 -4.89
CA ASN A 41 -11.36 15.59 -3.50
C ASN A 41 -10.08 14.84 -3.07
N ALA A 42 -9.31 14.26 -3.99
CA ALA A 42 -8.11 13.50 -3.68
C ALA A 42 -6.83 14.30 -3.86
N VAL A 43 -5.89 14.14 -2.91
CA VAL A 43 -4.48 14.48 -3.08
C VAL A 43 -3.69 13.19 -3.10
N TYR A 44 -3.12 12.84 -4.25
CA TYR A 44 -2.29 11.66 -4.42
C TYR A 44 -0.83 12.06 -4.65
N VAL A 45 0.09 11.40 -3.93
CA VAL A 45 1.53 11.59 -4.09
C VAL A 45 2.20 10.23 -4.17
N GLU A 46 3.17 10.13 -5.08
CA GLU A 46 4.06 8.98 -5.22
C GLU A 46 5.48 9.47 -5.02
N LEU A 47 6.25 8.79 -4.17
CA LEU A 47 7.63 9.18 -3.91
C LEU A 47 8.48 8.99 -5.16
N GLY A 48 9.31 10.00 -5.46
CA GLY A 48 10.27 9.93 -6.56
C GLY A 48 11.36 8.89 -6.33
N LYS A 49 11.94 8.39 -7.42
CA LYS A 49 12.95 7.31 -7.43
C LYS A 49 14.12 7.57 -6.49
N ASP A 50 14.64 8.79 -6.44
CA ASP A 50 15.79 9.13 -5.60
C ASP A 50 15.51 8.91 -4.10
N LEU A 51 14.30 9.25 -3.65
CA LEU A 51 13.88 9.03 -2.27
C LEU A 51 13.60 7.54 -2.01
N LEU A 52 12.97 6.86 -2.96
CA LEU A 52 12.75 5.41 -2.87
C LEU A 52 14.07 4.66 -2.71
N THR A 53 15.07 4.95 -3.55
CA THR A 53 16.42 4.38 -3.46
C THR A 53 17.09 4.72 -2.14
N ARG A 54 16.97 5.97 -1.66
CA ARG A 54 17.59 6.39 -0.39
C ARG A 54 17.09 5.60 0.83
N TYR A 55 15.82 5.21 0.83
CA TYR A 55 15.21 4.47 1.95
C TYR A 55 15.00 2.98 1.65
N ASP A 56 15.57 2.48 0.55
CA ASP A 56 15.41 1.10 0.08
C ASP A 56 13.92 0.66 -0.01
N ALA A 57 13.09 1.61 -0.44
CA ALA A 57 11.66 1.42 -0.66
C ALA A 57 11.42 1.04 -2.12
N SER A 58 10.67 -0.03 -2.34
CA SER A 58 10.16 -0.41 -3.67
C SER A 58 9.05 0.53 -4.14
N TYR A 59 8.24 1.03 -3.20
CA TYR A 59 7.22 2.05 -3.47
C TYR A 59 6.80 2.79 -2.20
N CYS A 60 6.27 3.99 -2.38
CA CYS A 60 5.55 4.73 -1.35
C CYS A 60 4.51 5.63 -2.00
N TYR A 61 3.23 5.39 -1.70
CA TYR A 61 2.10 6.16 -2.20
C TYR A 61 1.31 6.73 -1.02
N THR A 62 0.86 7.96 -1.16
CA THR A 62 -0.07 8.60 -0.21
C THR A 62 -1.34 9.00 -0.94
N LEU A 63 -2.49 8.72 -0.35
CA LEU A 63 -3.78 9.26 -0.77
C LEU A 63 -4.38 10.01 0.43
N GLN A 64 -4.73 11.28 0.22
CA GLN A 64 -5.61 12.01 1.11
C GLN A 64 -6.96 12.23 0.43
N LEU A 65 -8.05 11.94 1.12
CA LEU A 65 -9.40 12.29 0.69
C LEU A 65 -9.90 13.43 1.56
N LEU A 66 -10.13 14.57 0.93
CA LEU A 66 -10.62 15.78 1.56
C LEU A 66 -12.15 15.70 1.72
N PRO A 67 -12.72 16.36 2.73
CA PRO A 67 -14.16 16.39 2.91
C PRO A 67 -14.87 16.97 1.67
N SER A 68 -15.86 16.27 1.13
CA SER A 68 -16.63 16.72 -0.05
C SER A 68 -18.13 16.37 -0.01
N GLY A 69 -18.69 16.17 1.20
CA GLY A 69 -20.10 15.82 1.36
C GLY A 69 -20.38 14.36 0.96
N LYS A 70 -21.38 14.11 0.09
CA LYS A 70 -21.85 12.76 -0.24
C LYS A 70 -20.79 11.83 -0.86
N GLU A 71 -19.84 12.40 -1.61
CA GLU A 71 -18.74 11.62 -2.21
C GLU A 71 -17.84 11.02 -1.13
N LEU A 72 -17.63 11.74 -0.02
CA LEU A 72 -16.81 11.27 1.09
C LEU A 72 -17.44 10.06 1.78
N GLU A 73 -18.77 10.02 1.95
CA GLU A 73 -19.45 8.89 2.63
C GLU A 73 -19.26 7.57 1.88
N ALA A 74 -19.39 7.58 0.54
CA ALA A 74 -19.14 6.39 -0.27
C ALA A 74 -17.67 5.96 -0.21
N GLN A 75 -16.74 6.92 -0.33
CA GLN A 75 -15.31 6.66 -0.21
C GLN A 75 -14.92 6.16 1.18
N TRP A 76 -15.58 6.67 2.22
CA TRP A 76 -15.40 6.28 3.61
C TRP A 76 -15.72 4.80 3.81
N SER A 77 -16.91 4.40 3.34
CA SER A 77 -17.36 3.00 3.38
C SER A 77 -16.38 2.07 2.67
N ASP A 78 -15.91 2.45 1.47
CA ASP A 78 -14.90 1.69 0.72
C ASP A 78 -13.56 1.58 1.49
N VAL A 79 -13.12 2.67 2.14
CA VAL A 79 -11.90 2.69 2.96
C VAL A 79 -12.04 1.78 4.18
N GLU A 80 -13.15 1.87 4.93
CA GLU A 80 -13.39 1.03 6.12
C GLU A 80 -13.45 -0.45 5.76
N GLN A 81 -14.19 -0.82 4.70
CA GLN A 81 -14.26 -2.20 4.25
C GLN A 81 -12.87 -2.74 3.84
N ALA A 82 -12.07 -1.92 3.18
CA ALA A 82 -10.71 -2.28 2.81
C ALA A 82 -9.80 -2.44 4.04
N LEU A 83 -9.90 -1.53 5.01
CA LEU A 83 -9.17 -1.61 6.28
C LEU A 83 -9.55 -2.86 7.07
N ASP A 84 -10.84 -3.19 7.20
CA ASP A 84 -11.30 -4.38 7.91
C ASP A 84 -10.83 -5.67 7.25
N THR A 85 -10.74 -5.68 5.92
CA THR A 85 -10.23 -6.84 5.18
C THR A 85 -8.72 -7.00 5.40
N ASP A 86 -7.97 -5.92 5.22
CA ASP A 86 -6.50 -5.96 5.38
C ASP A 86 -6.10 -6.20 6.84
N ARG A 87 -6.83 -5.65 7.82
CA ARG A 87 -6.59 -5.84 9.26
C ARG A 87 -6.55 -7.32 9.66
N LYS A 88 -7.37 -8.18 9.05
CA LYS A 88 -7.43 -9.62 9.35
C LYS A 88 -6.13 -10.37 9.05
N ILE A 89 -5.33 -9.87 8.12
CA ILE A 89 -4.06 -10.47 7.70
C ILE A 89 -2.84 -9.63 8.12
N ALA A 90 -3.08 -8.54 8.87
CA ALA A 90 -2.05 -7.62 9.31
C ALA A 90 -1.42 -8.05 10.64
N SER A 91 -0.12 -7.79 10.77
CA SER A 91 0.49 -7.56 12.08
C SER A 91 0.14 -6.14 12.51
N ILE A 92 -0.68 -6.00 13.55
CA ILE A 92 -1.09 -4.70 14.10
C ILE A 92 0.07 -4.12 14.90
N ILE A 93 0.58 -2.96 14.50
CA ILE A 93 1.62 -2.24 15.24
C ILE A 93 0.99 -1.20 16.17
N LYS A 94 0.03 -0.43 15.66
CA LYS A 94 -0.71 0.56 16.46
C LYS A 94 -2.11 0.77 15.89
N GLU A 95 -3.09 0.92 16.76
CA GLU A 95 -4.42 1.41 16.43
C GLU A 95 -4.81 2.50 17.42
N GLN A 96 -5.60 3.46 16.95
CA GLN A 96 -6.28 4.45 17.77
C GLN A 96 -7.76 4.36 17.45
N ILE A 97 -8.54 3.96 18.45
CA ILE A 97 -10.00 3.81 18.35
C ILE A 97 -10.65 4.74 19.36
N GLU A 98 -11.60 5.54 18.90
CA GLU A 98 -12.37 6.44 19.75
C GLU A 98 -13.86 6.27 19.47
N ARG A 99 -14.67 6.06 20.53
CA ARG A 99 -16.12 5.85 20.42
C ARG A 99 -16.50 4.77 19.38
N GLY A 100 -15.70 3.72 19.30
CA GLY A 100 -15.90 2.60 18.37
C GLY A 100 -15.43 2.84 16.93
N ARG A 101 -14.89 4.03 16.60
CA ARG A 101 -14.37 4.35 15.27
C ARG A 101 -12.85 4.29 15.24
N LEU A 102 -12.29 3.65 14.22
CA LEU A 102 -10.85 3.65 13.95
C LEU A 102 -10.43 5.04 13.44
N LEU A 103 -9.63 5.75 14.22
CA LEU A 103 -9.08 7.07 13.89
C LEU A 103 -7.66 6.99 13.34
N GLY A 104 -6.93 5.93 13.65
CA GLY A 104 -5.58 5.75 13.14
C GLY A 104 -5.14 4.30 13.22
N ALA A 105 -4.34 3.89 12.26
CA ALA A 105 -3.77 2.56 12.23
C ALA A 105 -2.37 2.56 11.61
N TYR A 106 -1.52 1.66 12.10
CA TYR A 106 -0.24 1.32 11.54
C TYR A 106 -0.13 -0.20 11.50
N TYR A 107 -0.14 -0.74 10.28
CA TYR A 107 -0.13 -2.17 10.01
C TYR A 107 1.11 -2.56 9.23
N ARG A 108 1.60 -3.78 9.49
CA ARG A 108 2.62 -4.46 8.69
C ARG A 108 2.06 -5.75 8.12
N PHE A 109 2.43 -6.07 6.90
CA PHE A 109 2.02 -7.29 6.22
C PHE A 109 3.24 -8.09 5.80
N SER A 110 3.16 -9.40 5.96
CA SER A 110 4.16 -10.32 5.45
C SER A 110 4.16 -10.30 3.92
N SER A 111 5.35 -10.19 3.32
CA SER A 111 5.52 -10.44 1.90
C SER A 111 6.01 -11.86 1.65
N LYS A 112 5.80 -12.37 0.42
CA LYS A 112 6.39 -13.64 -0.01
C LYS A 112 7.92 -13.60 0.01
N ASP A 113 8.49 -12.42 -0.26
CA ASP A 113 9.91 -12.16 -0.03
C ASP A 113 10.10 -11.68 1.42
N SER A 114 10.81 -12.47 2.23
CA SER A 114 11.06 -12.15 3.64
C SER A 114 11.87 -10.87 3.84
N LYS A 115 12.54 -10.38 2.79
CA LYS A 115 13.29 -9.13 2.80
C LYS A 115 12.42 -7.91 2.53
N ILE A 116 11.20 -8.10 2.01
CA ILE A 116 10.27 -7.00 1.72
C ILE A 116 9.16 -6.97 2.78
N HIS A 117 9.02 -5.83 3.41
CA HIS A 117 7.93 -5.52 4.32
C HIS A 117 6.97 -4.56 3.63
N ARG A 118 5.67 -4.82 3.79
CA ARG A 118 4.60 -3.92 3.35
C ARG A 118 3.99 -3.26 4.57
N TYR A 119 3.78 -1.96 4.50
CA TYR A 119 3.22 -1.17 5.57
C TYR A 119 2.03 -0.37 5.07
N LEU A 120 1.05 -0.21 5.96
CA LEU A 120 -0.08 0.69 5.76
C LEU A 120 -0.18 1.60 6.97
N LEU A 121 -0.23 2.91 6.73
CA LEU A 121 -0.64 3.89 7.71
C LEU A 121 -2.00 4.43 7.29
N TYR A 122 -2.91 4.53 8.24
CA TYR A 122 -4.21 5.16 8.08
C TYR A 122 -4.40 6.21 9.17
N SER A 123 -5.02 7.32 8.81
CA SER A 123 -5.53 8.28 9.79
C SER A 123 -6.81 8.95 9.31
N TYR A 124 -7.67 9.25 10.26
CA TYR A 124 -8.80 10.13 10.12
C TYR A 124 -8.66 11.27 11.11
N ASP A 125 -8.57 12.49 10.60
CA ASP A 125 -8.40 13.67 11.43
C ASP A 125 -9.73 14.36 11.78
N ASN A 126 -9.66 15.28 12.73
CA ASN A 126 -10.81 16.07 13.19
C ASN A 126 -11.38 17.04 12.14
N ARG A 127 -10.69 17.23 11.01
CA ARG A 127 -11.18 18.02 9.87
C ARG A 127 -11.93 17.16 8.86
N GLY A 128 -12.02 15.86 9.11
CA GLY A 128 -12.70 14.93 8.22
C GLY A 128 -11.82 14.37 7.11
N VAL A 129 -10.50 14.54 7.17
CA VAL A 129 -9.57 14.07 6.13
C VAL A 129 -9.20 12.61 6.39
N ILE A 130 -9.40 11.75 5.39
CA ILE A 130 -8.85 10.39 5.37
C ILE A 130 -7.45 10.44 4.77
N THR A 131 -6.47 9.82 5.41
CA THR A 131 -5.14 9.61 4.84
C THR A 131 -4.82 8.12 4.82
N LEU A 132 -4.36 7.63 3.67
CA LEU A 132 -3.78 6.31 3.48
C LEU A 132 -2.36 6.46 2.97
N VAL A 133 -1.40 5.79 3.59
CA VAL A 133 -0.02 5.71 3.12
C VAL A 133 0.36 4.25 2.99
N SER A 134 0.74 3.84 1.79
CA SER A 134 1.17 2.47 1.50
C SER A 134 2.62 2.46 1.09
N ILE A 135 3.41 1.64 1.78
CA ILE A 135 4.87 1.60 1.62
C ILE A 135 5.28 0.14 1.48
N GLY A 136 6.18 -0.15 0.55
CA GLY A 136 6.83 -1.45 0.45
C GLY A 136 8.32 -1.26 0.27
N GLY A 137 9.12 -2.04 0.99
CA GLY A 137 10.58 -1.93 0.98
C GLY A 137 11.22 -2.84 2.00
N THR A 138 12.52 -2.70 2.23
CA THR A 138 13.25 -3.52 3.22
C THR A 138 13.13 -2.96 4.64
N LEU A 139 13.84 -3.54 5.62
CA LEU A 139 13.89 -3.06 7.02
C LEU A 139 14.26 -1.57 7.16
N GLN A 140 15.00 -0.98 6.20
CA GLN A 140 15.34 0.45 6.21
C GLN A 140 14.13 1.38 5.99
N THR A 141 13.00 0.82 5.56
CA THR A 141 11.72 1.52 5.40
C THR A 141 11.18 2.08 6.72
N GLU A 142 11.60 1.54 7.87
CA GLU A 142 11.18 2.06 9.17
C GLU A 142 11.59 3.52 9.41
N GLU A 143 12.75 3.96 8.89
CA GLU A 143 13.15 5.37 8.98
C GLU A 143 12.23 6.27 8.13
N LEU A 144 11.86 5.82 6.93
CA LEU A 144 10.90 6.53 6.08
C LEU A 144 9.55 6.67 6.78
N ILE A 145 9.08 5.60 7.43
CA ILE A 145 7.84 5.61 8.22
C ILE A 145 7.94 6.60 9.38
N GLN A 146 9.04 6.60 10.13
CA GLN A 146 9.26 7.57 11.21
C GLN A 146 9.23 9.02 10.71
N ARG A 147 9.83 9.30 9.54
CA ARG A 147 9.79 10.64 8.92
C ARG A 147 8.39 11.05 8.47
N ILE A 148 7.57 10.10 8.00
CA ILE A 148 6.17 10.36 7.64
C ILE A 148 5.33 10.62 8.90
N LEU A 149 5.55 9.83 9.96
CA LEU A 149 4.85 9.97 11.25
C LEU A 149 5.26 11.22 12.03
N THR A 150 6.47 11.72 11.83
CA THR A 150 7.02 12.89 12.53
C THR A 150 7.06 14.07 11.56
N PRO A 151 5.99 14.89 11.46
CA PRO A 151 6.06 16.11 10.66
C PRO A 151 7.21 16.98 11.16
N LYS A 152 7.94 17.63 10.24
CA LYS A 152 8.99 18.59 10.61
C LYS A 152 8.42 19.56 11.64
N SER A 153 9.11 19.69 12.79
CA SER A 153 8.87 20.78 13.71
C SER A 153 8.96 22.11 12.93
N PRO A 154 8.12 23.11 13.27
CA PRO A 154 8.24 24.42 12.66
C PRO A 154 9.67 24.91 12.91
N THR A 155 10.40 25.14 11.82
CA THR A 155 11.72 25.74 11.89
C THR A 155 11.55 27.07 12.62
N PRO A 156 12.30 27.32 13.72
CA PRO A 156 12.18 28.60 14.40
C PRO A 156 12.55 29.68 13.37
N LYS A 157 11.64 30.64 13.16
CA LYS A 157 11.94 31.83 12.37
C LYS A 157 13.20 32.43 12.98
N ARG A 158 14.30 32.44 12.23
CA ARG A 158 15.46 33.26 12.57
C ARG A 158 14.94 34.70 12.69
N LYS A 159 14.94 35.21 13.92
CA LYS A 159 14.82 36.65 14.19
C LYS A 159 16.09 37.33 13.71
#